data_AF-A0A563EUA5-F1
#
_entry.id   AF-A0A563EUA5-F1
#
_cell.length_a   1.000
_cell.length_b   1.000
_cell.length_c   1.000
_cell.angle_alpha   90.00
_cell.angle_beta   90.00
_cell.angle_gamma   90.00
#
_symmetry.space_group_name_H-M   'P 1'
#
loop_
_entity.id
_entity.type
_entity.pdbx_description
1 polymer ?
#
loop_
_entity_poly.entity_id
_entity_poly.type
_entity_poly.pdbx_seq_one_letter_code
_entity_poly.pdbx_strand_id
1 'polypeptide(L)'
;MLSFSPELVELAVQLLREHSELPELGSVNVTEFGTGRISLHLSVGHESQLHAVALWAQALRTDVVLSWQSGTDVKVTATAQVLAADLAQPARVEVWAYLDLPEVLTAVTVLGIAPGAGTGPVHIGPARVLQLLGAAPAGDLAVAR
;
A
#
# COMPACT_ATOMS: atom_id res chain seq x y z
N MET A 1 21.35 0.13 -18.93
CA MET A 1 20.26 -0.64 -19.57
C MET A 1 19.52 -1.35 -18.46
N LEU A 2 18.28 -0.97 -18.16
CA LEU A 2 17.45 -1.72 -17.21
C LEU A 2 17.03 -2.99 -17.94
N SER A 3 17.63 -4.12 -17.59
CA SER A 3 17.11 -5.42 -17.97
C SER A 3 15.81 -5.64 -17.20
N PHE A 4 14.80 -6.17 -17.88
CA PHE A 4 13.58 -6.64 -17.25
C PHE A 4 13.36 -8.08 -17.72
N SER A 5 13.13 -8.96 -16.76
CA SER A 5 12.76 -10.36 -17.03
C SER A 5 11.30 -10.40 -17.51
N PRO A 6 11.00 -11.03 -18.67
CA PRO A 6 9.63 -11.23 -19.15
C PRO A 6 8.72 -11.89 -18.11
N GLU A 7 9.27 -12.79 -17.31
CA GLU A 7 8.58 -13.53 -16.26
C GLU A 7 8.04 -12.59 -15.15
N LEU A 8 8.79 -11.54 -14.81
CA LEU A 8 8.30 -10.52 -13.86
C LEU A 8 7.16 -9.68 -14.43
N VAL A 9 7.16 -9.44 -15.75
CA VAL A 9 6.06 -8.74 -16.43
C VAL A 9 4.81 -9.62 -16.47
N GLU A 10 4.97 -10.90 -16.78
CA GLU A 10 3.88 -11.88 -16.77
C GLU A 10 3.28 -12.03 -15.38
N LEU A 11 4.10 -12.11 -14.33
CA LEU A 11 3.63 -12.11 -12.94
C LEU A 11 2.87 -10.83 -12.61
N ALA A 12 3.35 -9.66 -13.03
CA ALA A 12 2.63 -8.41 -12.82
C ALA A 12 1.25 -8.44 -13.49
N VAL A 13 1.16 -8.90 -14.74
CA VAL A 13 -0.12 -9.05 -15.45
C VAL A 13 -1.04 -10.04 -14.77
N GLN A 14 -0.52 -11.17 -14.28
CA GLN A 14 -1.30 -12.16 -13.53
C GLN A 14 -1.89 -11.55 -12.27
N LEU A 15 -1.08 -10.85 -11.45
CA LEU A 15 -1.53 -10.17 -10.24
C LEU A 15 -2.67 -9.18 -10.54
N LEU A 16 -2.57 -8.40 -11.61
CA LEU A 16 -3.63 -7.46 -12.01
C LEU A 16 -4.93 -8.15 -12.40
N ARG A 17 -4.85 -9.34 -13.01
CA ARG A 17 -6.05 -10.13 -13.38
C ARG A 17 -6.69 -10.79 -12.17
N GLU A 18 -5.88 -11.36 -11.28
CA GLU A 18 -6.33 -12.03 -10.06
C GLU A 18 -6.97 -11.06 -9.04
N HIS A 19 -6.63 -9.78 -9.13
CA HIS A 19 -7.07 -8.73 -8.22
C HIS A 19 -7.80 -7.59 -8.94
N SER A 20 -8.54 -7.90 -10.01
CA SER A 20 -9.26 -6.91 -10.82
C SER A 20 -10.37 -6.17 -10.06
N GLU A 21 -10.81 -6.70 -8.93
CA GLU A 21 -11.80 -6.11 -8.03
C GLU A 21 -11.20 -5.09 -7.04
N LEU A 22 -9.87 -5.02 -6.94
CA LEU A 22 -9.18 -4.13 -6.02
C LEU A 22 -9.08 -2.69 -6.56
N PRO A 23 -8.81 -1.71 -5.67
CA PRO A 23 -8.65 -0.31 -6.06
C PRO A 23 -7.64 -0.10 -7.19
N GLU A 24 -8.01 0.77 -8.14
CA GLU A 24 -7.26 1.04 -9.36
C GLU A 24 -5.84 1.55 -9.10
N LEU A 25 -4.91 1.07 -9.91
CA LEU A 25 -3.50 1.45 -9.90
C LEU A 25 -3.23 2.54 -10.94
N GLY A 26 -2.44 3.55 -10.56
CA GLY A 26 -2.03 4.63 -11.44
C GLY A 26 -0.77 4.30 -12.22
N SER A 27 0.09 3.44 -11.68
CA SER A 27 1.24 2.91 -12.43
C SER A 27 1.75 1.57 -11.88
N VAL A 28 2.37 0.80 -12.78
CA VAL A 28 3.07 -0.44 -12.47
C VAL A 28 4.51 -0.31 -12.94
N ASN A 29 5.46 -0.57 -12.05
CA ASN A 29 6.89 -0.52 -12.35
C ASN A 29 7.54 -1.85 -11.99
N VAL A 30 8.16 -2.49 -12.97
CA VAL A 30 8.89 -3.74 -12.81
C VAL A 30 10.39 -3.45 -12.86
N THR A 31 11.13 -3.86 -11.83
CA THR A 31 12.57 -3.65 -11.72
C THR A 31 13.29 -4.93 -11.36
N GLU A 32 14.33 -5.31 -12.08
CA GLU A 32 15.10 -6.55 -11.88
C GLU A 32 16.28 -6.39 -10.89
N PHE A 33 16.20 -5.46 -9.94
CA PHE A 33 17.27 -5.27 -8.95
C PHE A 33 17.09 -6.24 -7.77
N GLY A 34 18.03 -7.17 -7.57
CA GLY A 34 17.97 -8.18 -6.52
C GLY A 34 17.06 -9.36 -6.90
N THR A 35 16.05 -9.65 -6.08
CA THR A 35 15.10 -10.78 -6.31
C THR A 35 13.98 -10.45 -7.31
N GLY A 36 14.05 -9.30 -7.99
CA GLY A 36 12.96 -8.76 -8.79
C GLY A 36 11.92 -8.03 -7.92
N ARG A 37 11.45 -6.87 -8.40
CA ARG A 37 10.47 -6.04 -7.71
C ARG A 37 9.36 -5.61 -8.66
N ILE A 38 8.13 -5.80 -8.23
CA ILE A 38 6.91 -5.25 -8.86
C ILE A 38 6.37 -4.18 -7.92
N SER A 39 6.43 -2.92 -8.34
CA SER A 39 5.93 -1.76 -7.60
C SER A 39 4.61 -1.31 -8.22
N LEU A 40 3.53 -1.39 -7.44
CA LEU A 40 2.18 -1.02 -7.82
C LEU A 40 1.83 0.28 -7.08
N HIS A 41 1.71 1.38 -7.82
CA HIS A 41 1.34 2.67 -7.24
C HIS A 41 -0.15 2.90 -7.45
N LEU A 42 -0.88 3.19 -6.39
CA LEU A 42 -2.31 3.50 -6.48
C LEU A 42 -2.56 4.78 -7.28
N SER A 43 -3.70 4.84 -7.96
CA SER A 43 -4.15 6.06 -8.63
C SER A 43 -4.44 7.16 -7.59
N VAL A 44 -4.15 8.40 -7.98
CA VAL A 44 -4.67 9.57 -7.26
C VAL A 44 -6.20 9.61 -7.42
N GLY A 45 -6.92 10.01 -6.37
CA GLY A 45 -8.38 10.16 -6.44
C GLY A 45 -9.20 9.04 -5.78
N HIS A 46 -8.57 8.06 -5.12
CA HIS A 46 -9.29 7.21 -4.18
C HIS A 46 -9.79 8.04 -2.99
N GLU A 47 -11.00 7.74 -2.50
CA GLU A 47 -11.58 8.41 -1.32
C GLU A 47 -10.67 8.24 -0.08
N SER A 48 -9.98 7.11 0.01
CA SER A 48 -8.85 6.92 0.93
C SER A 48 -7.78 6.00 0.33
N GLN A 49 -6.56 6.51 0.23
CA GLN A 49 -5.35 5.74 -0.08
C GLN A 49 -5.03 4.71 1.00
N LEU A 50 -5.24 5.05 2.27
CA LEU A 50 -5.04 4.11 3.38
C LEU A 50 -5.99 2.91 3.28
N HIS A 51 -7.26 3.17 2.99
CA HIS A 51 -8.24 2.10 2.75
C HIS A 51 -7.82 1.24 1.56
N ALA A 52 -7.42 1.87 0.46
CA ALA A 52 -7.04 1.17 -0.75
C ALA A 52 -5.82 0.26 -0.55
N VAL A 53 -4.78 0.73 0.14
CA VAL A 53 -3.63 -0.12 0.49
C VAL A 53 -4.02 -1.24 1.46
N ALA A 54 -4.98 -1.02 2.37
CA ALA A 54 -5.45 -2.07 3.28
C ALA A 54 -6.17 -3.21 2.55
N LEU A 55 -6.97 -2.92 1.50
CA LEU A 55 -7.57 -3.95 0.65
C LEU A 55 -6.51 -4.76 -0.10
N TRP A 56 -5.50 -4.09 -0.65
CA TRP A 56 -4.36 -4.75 -1.29
C TRP A 56 -3.54 -5.58 -0.31
N ALA A 57 -3.30 -5.09 0.91
CA ALA A 57 -2.62 -5.83 1.96
C ALA A 57 -3.37 -7.11 2.36
N GLN A 58 -4.71 -7.03 2.45
CA GLN A 58 -5.55 -8.21 2.71
C GLN A 58 -5.44 -9.25 1.60
N ALA A 59 -5.52 -8.82 0.34
CA ALA A 59 -5.40 -9.72 -0.82
C ALA A 59 -4.01 -10.38 -0.90
N LEU A 60 -2.95 -9.60 -0.65
CA LEU A 60 -1.56 -10.06 -0.62
C LEU A 60 -1.17 -10.80 0.67
N ARG A 61 -2.10 -10.92 1.64
CA ARG A 61 -1.91 -11.56 2.95
C ARG A 61 -0.69 -11.02 3.70
N THR A 62 -0.58 -9.70 3.75
CA THR A 62 0.51 -8.97 4.42
C THR A 62 -0.05 -7.87 5.31
N ASP A 63 0.85 -7.19 6.03
CA ASP A 63 0.52 -6.05 6.86
C ASP A 63 0.48 -4.76 6.03
N VAL A 64 -0.31 -3.80 6.51
CA VAL A 64 -0.20 -2.39 6.13
C VAL A 64 0.95 -1.79 6.92
N VAL A 65 1.89 -1.16 6.22
CA VAL A 65 3.08 -0.54 6.83
C VAL A 65 3.04 0.97 6.60
N LEU A 66 3.06 1.74 7.68
CA LEU A 66 3.19 3.19 7.66
C LEU A 66 4.64 3.57 7.92
N SER A 67 5.23 4.38 7.04
CA SER A 67 6.62 4.82 7.12
C SER A 67 6.74 6.33 6.95
N TRP A 68 7.27 7.01 7.96
CA TRP A 68 7.55 8.46 7.94
C TRP A 68 8.86 8.71 7.18
N GLN A 69 8.78 9.38 6.03
CA GLN A 69 9.94 9.65 5.17
C GLN A 69 10.61 10.98 5.57
N SER A 70 9.83 12.06 5.66
CA SER A 70 10.31 13.40 6.06
C SER A 70 9.16 14.28 6.53
N GLY A 71 9.28 14.84 7.75
CA GLY A 71 8.33 15.82 8.31
C GLY A 71 6.91 15.28 8.45
N THR A 72 6.11 15.41 7.38
CA THR A 72 4.70 15.04 7.29
C THR A 72 4.40 13.97 6.25
N ASP A 73 5.38 13.56 5.43
CA ASP A 73 5.16 12.58 4.36
C ASP A 73 5.13 11.17 4.93
N VAL A 74 3.95 10.56 4.86
CA VAL A 74 3.72 9.19 5.28
C VAL A 74 3.50 8.32 4.05
N LYS A 75 4.45 7.42 3.79
CA LYS A 75 4.28 6.36 2.79
C LYS A 75 3.54 5.21 3.47
N VAL A 76 2.45 4.77 2.86
CA VAL A 76 1.75 3.54 3.24
C VAL A 76 2.08 2.45 2.23
N THR A 77 2.39 1.25 2.70
CA THR A 77 2.73 0.12 1.83
C THR A 77 2.08 -1.18 2.25
N ALA A 78 1.90 -2.08 1.28
CA ALA A 78 1.65 -3.49 1.48
C ALA A 78 2.71 -4.25 0.69
N THR A 79 3.51 -5.09 1.35
CA THR A 79 4.62 -5.80 0.71
C THR A 79 4.49 -7.31 0.89
N ALA A 80 4.55 -8.06 -0.21
CA ALA A 80 4.55 -9.52 -0.20
C ALA A 80 5.70 -10.08 -1.04
N GLN A 81 6.08 -11.32 -0.74
CA GLN A 81 6.96 -12.12 -1.58
C GLN A 81 6.10 -13.11 -2.35
N VAL A 82 6.11 -13.02 -3.67
CA VAL A 82 5.28 -13.85 -4.55
C VAL A 82 6.18 -14.72 -5.41
N LEU A 83 5.99 -16.03 -5.31
CA LEU A 83 6.68 -17.00 -6.14
C LEU A 83 5.79 -17.34 -7.35
N ALA A 84 6.30 -17.09 -8.56
CA ALA A 84 5.70 -17.59 -9.79
C ALA A 84 6.36 -18.91 -10.20
N ALA A 85 5.65 -19.72 -11.00
CA ALA A 85 6.13 -21.03 -11.43
C ALA A 85 7.49 -20.97 -12.15
N ASP A 86 7.72 -19.92 -12.93
CA ASP A 86 8.91 -19.75 -13.77
C ASP A 86 9.99 -18.86 -13.14
N LEU A 87 9.76 -18.35 -11.93
CA LEU A 87 10.74 -17.53 -11.21
C LEU A 87 11.60 -18.41 -10.29
N ALA A 88 12.92 -18.33 -10.47
CA ALA A 88 13.88 -19.04 -9.62
C ALA A 88 13.90 -18.53 -8.16
N GLN A 89 13.42 -17.30 -7.92
CA GLN A 89 13.35 -16.67 -6.61
C GLN A 89 12.03 -15.88 -6.47
N PRO A 90 11.48 -15.73 -5.25
CA PRO A 90 10.29 -14.92 -5.03
C PRO A 90 10.52 -13.46 -5.43
N ALA A 91 9.58 -12.89 -6.19
CA ALA A 91 9.57 -11.47 -6.50
C ALA A 91 8.94 -10.68 -5.34
N ARG A 92 9.52 -9.52 -5.04
CA ARG A 92 8.92 -8.58 -4.08
C ARG A 92 7.82 -7.78 -4.77
N VAL A 93 6.58 -7.94 -4.33
CA VAL A 93 5.46 -7.09 -4.73
C VAL A 93 5.25 -6.02 -3.67
N GLU A 94 5.29 -4.76 -4.04
CA GLU A 94 5.00 -3.62 -3.17
C GLU A 94 3.86 -2.80 -3.76
N VAL A 95 2.73 -2.75 -3.07
CA VAL A 95 1.67 -1.76 -3.32
C VAL A 95 1.89 -0.58 -2.41
N TRP A 96 1.80 0.64 -2.93
CA TRP A 96 2.02 1.83 -2.11
C TRP A 96 1.28 3.08 -2.57
N ALA A 97 1.13 4.00 -1.62
CA ALA A 97 0.65 5.36 -1.82
C ALA A 97 1.30 6.31 -0.80
N TYR A 98 1.23 7.61 -1.05
CA TYR A 98 1.43 8.63 -0.04
C TYR A 98 0.09 9.06 0.53
N LEU A 99 0.03 9.18 1.85
CA LEU A 99 -1.14 9.72 2.53
C LEU A 99 -1.09 11.25 2.49
N ASP A 100 -2.22 11.87 2.21
CA ASP A 100 -2.37 13.31 2.40
C ASP A 100 -2.54 13.67 3.89
N LEU A 101 -2.51 14.96 4.21
CA LEU A 101 -2.58 15.40 5.62
C LEU A 101 -3.86 14.93 6.33
N PRO A 102 -5.08 15.04 5.74
CA PRO A 102 -6.29 14.46 6.32
C PRO A 102 -6.19 12.96 6.62
N GLU A 103 -5.63 12.16 5.71
CA GLU A 103 -5.44 10.74 5.92
C GLU A 103 -4.39 10.43 6.98
N VAL A 104 -3.32 11.22 7.05
CA VAL A 104 -2.32 11.13 8.13
C VAL A 104 -2.97 11.40 9.48
N LEU A 105 -3.79 12.45 9.61
CA LEU A 105 -4.50 12.77 10.85
C LEU A 105 -5.50 11.66 11.23
N THR A 106 -6.18 11.09 10.24
CA THR A 106 -7.08 9.95 10.43
C THR A 106 -6.29 8.74 10.93
N ALA A 107 -5.18 8.39 10.28
CA ALA A 107 -4.30 7.29 10.68
C ALA A 107 -3.81 7.48 12.12
N VAL A 108 -3.32 8.67 12.48
CA VAL A 108 -2.85 9.00 13.83
C VAL A 108 -3.98 8.83 14.86
N THR A 109 -5.15 9.42 14.60
CA THR A 109 -6.28 9.45 15.53
C THR A 109 -6.89 8.07 15.74
N VAL A 110 -7.07 7.34 14.64
CA VAL A 110 -7.81 6.08 14.62
C VAL A 110 -6.92 4.90 14.99
N LEU A 111 -5.64 4.94 14.60
CA LEU A 111 -4.68 3.87 14.87
C LEU A 111 -3.86 4.14 16.13
N GLY A 112 -3.98 5.33 16.73
CA GLY A 112 -3.26 5.72 17.95
C GLY A 112 -1.77 5.87 17.74
N ILE A 113 -1.34 6.17 16.52
CA ILE A 113 0.07 6.22 16.15
C ILE A 113 0.58 7.66 16.28
N ALA A 114 1.52 7.90 17.18
CA ALA A 114 2.15 9.22 17.27
C ALA A 114 3.05 9.48 16.05
N PRO A 115 2.86 10.56 15.29
CA PRO A 115 3.76 10.92 14.21
C PRO A 115 5.10 11.38 14.79
N GLY A 116 6.21 10.90 14.22
CA GLY A 116 7.53 11.35 14.64
C GLY A 116 8.65 10.82 13.77
N ALA A 117 9.60 11.69 13.42
CA ALA A 117 10.86 11.24 12.84
C ALA A 117 11.59 10.36 13.87
N GLY A 118 11.69 9.06 13.60
CA GLY A 118 12.38 8.08 14.46
C GLY A 118 11.50 6.98 15.08
N THR A 119 10.19 6.99 14.86
CA THR A 119 9.29 5.93 15.37
C THR A 119 9.37 4.61 14.60
N GLY A 120 10.19 4.54 13.55
CA GLY A 120 10.30 3.36 12.69
C GLY A 120 9.01 3.07 11.92
N PRO A 121 9.00 2.03 11.08
CA PRO A 121 7.78 1.61 10.39
C PRO A 121 6.78 1.03 11.39
N VAL A 122 5.49 1.35 11.23
CA VAL A 122 4.40 0.78 12.02
C VAL A 122 3.63 -0.23 11.18
N HIS A 123 3.46 -1.43 11.73
CA HIS A 123 2.79 -2.56 11.08
C HIS A 123 1.41 -2.77 11.66
N ILE A 124 0.41 -2.93 10.79
CA ILE A 124 -0.99 -3.05 11.18
C ILE A 124 -1.66 -4.08 10.30
N GLY A 125 -2.40 -5.00 10.92
CA GLY A 125 -3.20 -5.97 10.18
C GLY A 125 -4.26 -5.26 9.32
N PRO A 126 -4.45 -5.66 8.05
CA PRO A 126 -5.35 -4.96 7.13
C PRO A 126 -6.81 -4.97 7.60
N ALA A 127 -7.28 -6.08 8.19
CA ALA A 127 -8.63 -6.17 8.76
C ALA A 127 -8.87 -5.12 9.86
N ARG A 128 -7.83 -4.78 10.65
CA ARG A 128 -7.93 -3.76 11.68
C ARG A 128 -8.06 -2.36 11.07
N VAL A 129 -7.27 -2.06 10.03
CA VAL A 129 -7.36 -0.78 9.31
C VAL A 129 -8.75 -0.62 8.68
N LEU A 130 -9.24 -1.64 7.97
CA LEU A 130 -10.54 -1.61 7.31
C LEU A 130 -11.70 -1.47 8.30
N GLN A 131 -11.67 -2.21 9.42
CA GLN A 131 -12.67 -2.07 10.48
C GLN A 131 -12.70 -0.65 11.04
N LEU A 132 -11.51 -0.10 11.30
CA LEU A 132 -11.37 1.20 11.93
C LEU A 132 -11.79 2.36 11.01
N LEU A 133 -11.49 2.27 9.72
CA LEU A 133 -11.96 3.23 8.72
C LEU A 133 -13.46 3.09 8.43
N GLY A 134 -13.99 1.86 8.42
CA GLY A 134 -15.43 1.62 8.23
C GLY A 134 -16.29 1.95 9.45
N ALA A 135 -15.70 2.00 10.64
CA ALA A 135 -16.36 2.41 11.88
C ALA A 135 -16.21 3.91 12.20
N ALA A 136 -15.41 4.64 11.41
CA ALA A 136 -15.36 6.10 11.51
C ALA A 136 -16.75 6.64 11.12
N PRO A 137 -17.42 7.42 11.98
CA PRO A 137 -18.74 7.94 11.66
C PRO A 137 -18.67 8.77 10.37
N ALA A 138 -19.52 8.44 9.39
CA ALA A 138 -19.82 9.32 8.28
C ALA A 138 -20.56 10.55 8.83
N GLY A 139 -19.82 11.56 9.30
CA GLY A 139 -20.41 12.80 9.82
C GLY A 139 -19.60 13.45 10.93
N ASP A 140 -18.77 14.42 10.54
CA ASP A 140 -18.70 15.80 11.05
C ASP A 140 -17.28 16.38 10.91
N LEU A 141 -16.89 16.65 9.66
CA LEU A 141 -15.97 17.76 9.35
C LEU A 141 -16.75 18.96 8.75
N ALA A 142 -18.05 19.03 9.03
CA ALA A 142 -18.78 20.28 8.99
C ALA A 142 -18.74 20.89 10.40
N VAL A 143 -18.10 22.06 10.51
CA VAL A 143 -18.12 23.00 11.65
C VAL A 143 -17.11 22.77 12.79
N ALA A 144 -15.94 23.40 12.64
CA ALA A 144 -15.29 24.31 13.60
C ALA A 144 -13.92 24.72 12.99
N ARG A 145 -13.67 25.92 12.47
CA ARG A 145 -14.15 27.28 12.74
C ARG A 145 -14.10 28.12 11.46
#